data_AF-A0A2E6QL63-F1
#
_entry.id   AF-A0A2E6QL63-F1
#
_cell.length_a   1.000
_cell.length_b   1.000
_cell.length_c   1.000
_cell.angle_alpha   90.00
_cell.angle_beta   90.00
_cell.angle_gamma   90.00
#
_symmetry.space_group_name_H-M   'P 1'
#
loop_
_entity.id
_entity.type
_entity.pdbx_description
1 polymer ?
#
loop_
_entity_poly.entity_id
_entity_poly.type
_entity_poly.pdbx_seq_one_letter_code
_entity_poly.pdbx_strand_id
1 'polypeptide(L)'
;MFDEEDLRPAQKPNRHTGAASGSTGSDGETRLPGGGDTDRPRRRVPWRPLVIAIVVFLLLYYPVGMIWMHQINDDPDYQPPAAFEVENGSNAVGMVAALINREVNETEWVANDPFFMPSAALDNMPNFQQGMFAALGRFTIELLDQVGRTRGSSQADPDLETAAGRLKYPGDVWIYDIKTSLLPVSSSESQYRAAMRAMESYNQRIASGDAVFERRADNLQVTLDRVASDLGSASAQIDQRVHDGAGSVFDFVSDDIFYNVKGRTYGYYMILRELQVDYAKVIAERDLGPIWQHMLDSLRAAAILSPLIVRNGEPDSLVMPSHLLAQGFYLLRARTQLREVSNVLLK
;
A
#
# COMPACT_ATOMS: atom_id res chain seq x y z
N MET A 1 -44.62 10.83 35.14
CA MET A 1 -45.41 12.02 35.50
C MET A 1 -45.46 12.85 34.24
N PHE A 2 -46.53 12.64 33.46
CA PHE A 2 -46.86 13.39 32.25
C PHE A 2 -47.61 14.65 32.71
N ASP A 3 -47.37 15.78 32.07
CA ASP A 3 -48.35 16.86 32.02
C ASP A 3 -48.61 17.23 30.56
N GLU A 4 -49.90 17.30 30.29
CA GLU A 4 -50.64 17.44 29.04
C GLU A 4 -51.49 18.73 29.19
N GLU A 5 -52.19 19.14 28.13
CA GLU A 5 -52.99 20.37 27.96
C GLU A 5 -52.21 21.55 27.36
N ASP A 6 -52.60 22.13 26.22
CA ASP A 6 -53.98 22.56 25.94
C ASP A 6 -54.36 22.49 24.44
N LEU A 7 -55.64 22.24 24.20
CA LEU A 7 -56.30 21.91 22.94
C LEU A 7 -57.29 23.02 22.52
N ARG A 8 -57.06 23.62 21.32
CA ARG A 8 -58.10 23.94 20.28
C ARG A 8 -59.24 24.96 20.64
N PRO A 9 -60.17 25.31 19.72
CA PRO A 9 -60.09 25.59 18.26
C PRO A 9 -60.94 26.81 17.77
N ALA A 10 -60.84 27.07 16.45
CA ALA A 10 -61.90 27.48 15.49
C ALA A 10 -62.52 28.90 15.48
N GLN A 11 -62.52 29.55 14.30
CA GLN A 11 -63.74 29.82 13.49
C GLN A 11 -63.48 30.72 12.25
N LYS A 12 -64.02 30.29 11.10
CA LYS A 12 -64.50 31.14 9.97
C LYS A 12 -65.92 31.63 10.33
N PRO A 13 -66.49 32.76 9.80
CA PRO A 13 -67.02 32.77 8.42
C PRO A 13 -67.29 34.13 7.68
N ASN A 14 -67.56 33.97 6.38
CA ASN A 14 -68.52 34.64 5.46
C ASN A 14 -68.60 36.16 5.15
N ARG A 15 -68.45 36.41 3.83
CA ARG A 15 -69.35 37.12 2.88
C ARG A 15 -70.41 38.11 3.42
N HIS A 16 -70.44 39.31 2.83
CA HIS A 16 -71.62 39.93 2.15
C HIS A 16 -71.23 41.27 1.49
N THR A 17 -71.35 41.39 0.16
CA THR A 17 -72.33 42.21 -0.62
C THR A 17 -72.29 43.72 -0.42
N GLY A 18 -72.06 44.45 -1.52
CA GLY A 18 -72.38 45.87 -1.69
C GLY A 18 -72.47 46.21 -3.17
N ALA A 19 -73.66 46.66 -3.62
CA ALA A 19 -73.99 47.09 -4.97
C ALA A 19 -74.17 48.62 -5.03
N ALA A 20 -74.36 49.15 -6.25
CA ALA A 20 -74.68 50.53 -6.69
C ALA A 20 -73.45 51.33 -7.21
N SER A 21 -73.47 52.12 -8.28
CA SER A 21 -74.50 52.53 -9.27
C SER A 21 -73.85 53.39 -10.37
N GLY A 22 -74.50 53.48 -11.56
CA GLY A 22 -74.35 54.55 -12.58
C GLY A 22 -73.23 54.33 -13.62
N SER A 23 -73.34 54.67 -14.90
CA SER A 23 -74.37 55.32 -15.73
C SER A 23 -73.99 55.12 -17.22
N THR A 24 -74.98 54.90 -18.09
CA THR A 24 -75.11 55.30 -19.51
C THR A 24 -73.88 55.63 -20.38
N GLY A 25 -73.81 55.00 -21.57
CA GLY A 25 -73.32 55.69 -22.79
C GLY A 25 -72.57 54.84 -23.83
N SER A 26 -73.29 54.50 -24.91
CA SER A 26 -72.86 54.36 -26.32
C SER A 26 -71.68 53.45 -26.74
N ASP A 27 -72.03 52.40 -27.47
CA ASP A 27 -71.50 51.97 -28.78
C ASP A 27 -70.05 52.30 -29.15
N GLY A 28 -69.24 51.24 -29.25
CA GLY A 28 -67.92 51.28 -29.85
C GLY A 28 -67.25 49.92 -29.80
N GLU A 29 -67.51 49.07 -30.80
CA GLU A 29 -66.72 47.86 -31.07
C GLU A 29 -65.22 48.19 -31.08
N THR A 30 -64.50 47.78 -30.04
CA THR A 30 -63.04 47.81 -30.03
C THR A 30 -62.50 46.53 -29.42
N ARG A 31 -61.76 45.77 -30.23
CA ARG A 31 -61.11 44.49 -29.90
C ARG A 31 -60.28 44.59 -28.62
N LEU A 32 -60.43 43.60 -27.75
CA LEU A 32 -59.60 43.37 -26.55
C LEU A 32 -58.12 43.15 -26.95
N PRO A 33 -57.14 43.72 -26.22
CA PRO A 33 -55.76 43.24 -26.28
C PRO A 33 -55.65 41.99 -25.40
N GLY A 34 -55.62 40.82 -26.03
CA GLY A 34 -55.32 39.55 -25.38
C GLY A 34 -53.87 39.54 -24.87
N GLY A 35 -53.70 39.07 -23.63
CA GLY A 35 -52.42 39.03 -22.91
C GLY A 35 -51.29 38.36 -23.70
N GLY A 36 -50.13 39.02 -23.70
CA GLY A 36 -48.87 38.43 -24.14
C GLY A 36 -48.43 37.34 -23.18
N ASP A 37 -48.75 36.11 -23.53
CA ASP A 37 -48.16 34.90 -22.99
C ASP A 37 -46.67 34.90 -23.34
N THR A 38 -45.79 35.18 -22.36
CA THR A 38 -44.34 35.09 -22.57
C THR A 38 -43.94 33.63 -22.56
N ASP A 39 -44.17 32.95 -23.67
CA ASP A 39 -43.77 31.57 -23.90
C ASP A 39 -42.23 31.55 -24.12
N ARG A 40 -41.46 31.56 -23.02
CA ARG A 40 -40.01 31.37 -23.09
C ARG A 40 -39.76 29.92 -23.51
N PRO A 41 -39.17 29.63 -24.68
CA PRO A 41 -38.94 28.27 -25.10
C PRO A 41 -38.02 27.58 -24.07
N ARG A 42 -38.54 26.54 -23.40
CA ARG A 42 -37.73 25.64 -22.55
C ARG A 42 -36.61 25.09 -23.42
N ARG A 43 -35.41 25.63 -23.27
CA ARG A 43 -34.20 25.23 -23.98
C ARG A 43 -33.93 23.76 -23.65
N ARG A 44 -34.36 22.84 -24.53
CA ARG A 44 -34.15 21.41 -24.37
C ARG A 44 -32.65 21.17 -24.41
N VAL A 45 -32.05 20.83 -23.27
CA VAL A 45 -30.64 20.43 -23.21
C VAL A 45 -30.49 19.22 -24.14
N PRO A 46 -29.61 19.27 -25.16
CA PRO A 46 -29.41 18.12 -26.02
C PRO A 46 -28.81 17.00 -25.17
N TRP A 47 -29.56 15.93 -24.94
CA TRP A 47 -29.14 14.79 -24.12
C TRP A 47 -28.04 13.95 -24.79
N ARG A 48 -27.90 14.05 -26.12
CA ARG A 48 -26.88 13.33 -26.91
C ARG A 48 -25.43 13.66 -26.52
N PRO A 49 -24.99 14.94 -26.47
CA PRO A 49 -23.64 15.27 -26.01
C PRO A 49 -23.40 14.89 -24.54
N LEU A 50 -24.43 14.92 -23.69
CA LEU A 50 -24.32 14.46 -22.31
C LEU A 50 -24.04 12.94 -22.24
N VAL A 51 -24.75 12.13 -23.03
CA VAL A 51 -24.50 10.69 -23.11
C VAL A 51 -23.11 10.40 -23.66
N ILE A 52 -22.68 11.09 -24.73
CA ILE A 52 -21.33 10.93 -25.28
C ILE A 52 -20.27 11.29 -24.23
N ALA A 53 -20.44 12.39 -23.50
CA ALA A 53 -19.53 12.78 -22.44
C ALA A 53 -19.44 11.74 -21.31
N ILE A 54 -20.57 11.15 -20.91
CA ILE A 54 -20.60 10.07 -19.90
C ILE A 54 -19.87 8.82 -20.40
N VAL A 55 -20.11 8.40 -21.65
CA VAL A 55 -19.44 7.24 -22.24
C VAL A 55 -17.93 7.47 -22.34
N VAL A 56 -17.50 8.65 -22.81
CA VAL A 56 -16.08 9.02 -22.86
C VAL A 56 -15.47 9.04 -21.46
N PHE A 57 -16.16 9.60 -20.47
CA PHE A 57 -15.70 9.58 -19.08
C PHE A 57 -15.54 8.16 -18.56
N LEU A 58 -16.53 7.28 -18.74
CA LEU A 58 -16.45 5.88 -18.31
C LEU A 58 -15.32 5.11 -19.00
N LEU A 59 -15.07 5.36 -20.29
CA LEU A 59 -13.98 4.75 -21.04
C LEU A 59 -12.60 5.24 -20.60
N LEU A 60 -12.47 6.53 -20.24
CA LEU A 60 -11.20 7.12 -19.84
C LEU A 60 -10.92 7.00 -18.34
N TYR A 61 -11.93 6.74 -17.52
CA TYR A 61 -11.82 6.67 -16.06
C TYR A 61 -10.74 5.69 -15.60
N TYR A 62 -10.77 4.44 -16.10
CA TYR A 62 -9.77 3.45 -15.76
C TYR A 62 -8.38 3.76 -16.34
N PRO A 63 -8.20 3.99 -17.66
CA PRO A 63 -6.86 4.26 -18.21
C PRO A 63 -6.17 5.48 -17.61
N VAL A 64 -6.89 6.59 -17.45
CA VAL A 64 -6.32 7.82 -16.87
C VAL A 64 -6.07 7.64 -15.37
N GLY A 65 -6.99 7.01 -14.66
CA GLY A 65 -6.84 6.73 -13.24
C GLY A 65 -5.67 5.79 -12.95
N MET A 66 -5.51 4.70 -13.72
CA MET A 66 -4.38 3.79 -13.62
C MET A 66 -3.04 4.51 -13.85
N ILE A 67 -2.93 5.32 -14.90
CA ILE A 67 -1.69 6.09 -15.18
C ILE A 67 -1.37 7.05 -14.03
N TRP A 68 -2.38 7.67 -13.44
CA TRP A 68 -2.21 8.62 -12.35
C TRP A 68 -1.86 7.97 -11.02
N MET A 69 -2.41 6.79 -10.74
CA MET A 69 -2.20 6.03 -9.50
C MET A 69 -1.02 5.06 -9.56
N HIS A 70 -0.52 4.73 -10.75
CA HIS A 70 0.60 3.80 -10.90
C HIS A 70 1.90 4.40 -10.37
N GLN A 71 2.35 3.92 -9.23
CA GLN A 71 3.61 4.31 -8.63
C GLN A 71 4.27 3.10 -7.93
N ILE A 72 5.44 2.69 -8.42
CA ILE A 72 6.26 1.66 -7.77
C ILE A 72 7.45 2.35 -7.11
N ASN A 73 7.46 2.38 -5.78
CA ASN A 73 8.50 3.07 -5.02
C ASN A 73 9.72 2.15 -4.78
N ASP A 74 10.57 2.01 -5.79
CA ASP A 74 11.75 1.15 -5.79
C ASP A 74 13.09 1.91 -5.69
N ASP A 75 13.06 3.18 -5.28
CA ASP A 75 14.26 4.00 -5.09
C ASP A 75 15.18 3.41 -4.00
N PRO A 76 16.37 2.88 -4.36
CA PRO A 76 17.30 2.26 -3.41
C PRO A 76 18.04 3.29 -2.54
N ASP A 77 17.92 4.58 -2.84
CA ASP A 77 18.58 5.65 -2.10
C ASP A 77 17.59 6.39 -1.19
N TYR A 78 16.33 5.92 -1.10
CA TYR A 78 15.30 6.42 -0.18
C TYR A 78 15.84 6.54 1.24
N GLN A 79 15.60 7.70 1.87
CA GLN A 79 15.95 7.98 3.26
C GLN A 79 14.67 8.18 4.07
N PRO A 80 14.60 7.65 5.31
CA PRO A 80 13.48 7.94 6.19
C PRO A 80 13.33 9.46 6.40
N PRO A 81 12.10 10.00 6.37
CA PRO A 81 11.88 11.36 6.87
C PRO A 81 12.38 11.49 8.31
N ALA A 82 12.83 12.69 8.69
CA ALA A 82 13.37 12.99 10.03
C ALA A 82 12.44 12.58 11.19
N ALA A 83 11.13 12.44 10.96
CA ALA A 83 10.18 11.93 11.96
C ALA A 83 10.41 10.47 12.37
N PHE A 84 11.01 9.66 11.49
CA PHE A 84 11.31 8.24 11.73
C PHE A 84 12.77 8.01 12.13
N GLU A 85 13.60 9.05 12.05
CA GLU A 85 14.97 9.03 12.55
C GLU A 85 14.96 9.28 14.06
N VAL A 86 15.43 8.29 14.82
CA VAL A 86 15.50 8.37 16.28
C VAL A 86 16.96 8.29 16.70
N GLU A 87 17.49 9.38 17.25
CA GLU A 87 18.84 9.42 17.80
C GLU A 87 18.98 8.36 18.91
N ASN A 88 20.06 7.56 18.86
CA ASN A 88 20.28 6.39 19.74
C ASN A 88 19.27 5.24 19.58
N GLY A 89 18.34 5.33 18.61
CA GLY A 89 17.48 4.22 18.20
C GLY A 89 18.16 3.21 17.28
N SER A 90 17.37 2.38 16.61
CA SER A 90 17.76 1.55 15.47
C SER A 90 17.33 2.21 14.17
N ASN A 91 18.27 2.32 13.23
CA ASN A 91 18.03 2.82 11.88
C ASN A 91 17.14 1.84 11.10
N ALA A 92 17.34 0.54 11.28
CA ALA A 92 16.54 -0.49 10.61
C ALA A 92 15.07 -0.45 11.06
N VAL A 93 14.81 -0.25 12.36
CA VAL A 93 13.44 -0.09 12.89
C VAL A 93 12.78 1.17 12.33
N GLY A 94 13.51 2.29 12.30
CA GLY A 94 13.04 3.55 11.71
C GLY A 94 12.71 3.40 10.22
N MET A 95 13.55 2.71 9.46
CA MET A 95 13.31 2.41 8.04
C MET A 95 12.05 1.57 7.82
N VAL A 96 11.81 0.54 8.64
CA VAL A 96 10.58 -0.25 8.55
C VAL A 96 9.35 0.64 8.74
N ALA A 97 9.34 1.50 9.78
CA ALA A 97 8.24 2.43 10.01
C ALA A 97 8.06 3.42 8.85
N ALA A 98 9.15 3.97 8.31
CA ALA A 98 9.13 4.89 7.19
C ALA A 98 8.62 4.24 5.89
N LEU A 99 8.98 2.99 5.61
CA LEU A 99 8.47 2.26 4.45
C LEU A 99 6.98 1.94 4.58
N ILE A 100 6.52 1.60 5.79
CA ILE A 100 5.08 1.41 6.04
C ILE A 100 4.34 2.73 5.82
N ASN A 101 4.86 3.85 6.33
CA ASN A 101 4.27 5.16 6.13
C ASN A 101 4.17 5.52 4.64
N ARG A 102 5.26 5.33 3.89
CA ARG A 102 5.33 5.63 2.46
C ARG A 102 4.27 4.87 1.66
N GLU A 103 4.14 3.57 1.88
CA GLU A 103 3.17 2.77 1.12
C GLU A 103 1.73 2.96 1.56
N VAL A 104 1.48 3.23 2.85
CA VAL A 104 0.11 3.22 3.40
C VAL A 104 -0.50 4.61 3.50
N ASN A 105 0.32 5.65 3.68
CA ASN A 105 -0.15 7.02 3.90
C ASN A 105 0.23 7.97 2.76
N GLU A 106 1.36 7.77 2.08
CA GLU A 106 1.82 8.68 1.02
C GLU A 106 1.41 8.19 -0.37
N THR A 107 1.64 6.91 -0.67
CA THR A 107 1.37 6.31 -2.00
C THR A 107 -0.03 5.71 -2.08
N GLU A 108 -0.62 5.41 -0.93
CA GLU A 108 -1.84 4.61 -0.78
C GLU A 108 -1.64 3.12 -1.05
N TRP A 109 -2.28 2.30 -0.22
CA TRP A 109 -2.17 0.86 -0.26
C TRP A 109 -3.23 0.30 -1.21
N VAL A 110 -2.80 -0.24 -2.34
CA VAL A 110 -3.70 -0.54 -3.46
C VAL A 110 -4.28 -1.97 -3.39
N ALA A 111 -3.66 -2.87 -2.63
CA ALA A 111 -4.00 -4.30 -2.67
C ALA A 111 -5.43 -4.63 -2.18
N ASN A 112 -6.08 -3.72 -1.44
CA ASN A 112 -7.46 -3.87 -0.99
C ASN A 112 -8.42 -2.84 -1.62
N ASP A 113 -8.01 -2.17 -2.70
CA ASP A 113 -8.87 -1.22 -3.38
C ASP A 113 -10.08 -1.92 -4.03
N PRO A 114 -11.30 -1.38 -3.88
CA PRO A 114 -12.49 -1.99 -4.44
C PRO A 114 -12.51 -1.87 -5.97
N PHE A 115 -13.16 -2.83 -6.64
CA PHE A 115 -13.16 -2.98 -8.10
C PHE A 115 -13.54 -1.73 -8.91
N PHE A 116 -14.27 -0.78 -8.30
CA PHE A 116 -14.70 0.46 -8.95
C PHE A 116 -13.65 1.57 -8.91
N MET A 117 -12.53 1.38 -8.21
CA MET A 117 -11.37 2.28 -8.26
C MET A 117 -10.43 1.88 -9.40
N PRO A 118 -9.82 2.84 -10.13
CA PRO A 118 -8.88 2.53 -11.21
C PRO A 118 -7.65 1.74 -10.77
N SER A 119 -7.17 2.00 -9.55
CA SER A 119 -6.05 1.32 -8.91
C SER A 119 -6.27 -0.18 -8.73
N ALA A 120 -7.52 -0.64 -8.59
CA ALA A 120 -7.84 -2.07 -8.51
C ALA A 120 -7.51 -2.86 -9.79
N ALA A 121 -7.26 -2.17 -10.91
CA ALA A 121 -6.77 -2.76 -12.16
C ALA A 121 -5.24 -2.77 -12.27
N LEU A 122 -4.52 -2.18 -11.30
CA LEU A 122 -3.07 -2.29 -11.18
C LEU A 122 -2.73 -3.60 -10.45
N ASP A 123 -1.98 -4.48 -11.10
CA ASP A 123 -1.49 -5.75 -10.54
C ASP A 123 -0.07 -5.63 -9.98
N ASN A 124 0.80 -4.91 -10.68
CA ASN A 124 2.22 -4.84 -10.34
C ASN A 124 2.51 -4.10 -9.04
N MET A 125 1.80 -2.99 -8.81
CA MET A 125 1.92 -2.18 -7.60
C MET A 125 1.52 -2.95 -6.33
N PRO A 126 0.33 -3.59 -6.24
CA PRO A 126 -0.02 -4.35 -5.05
C PRO A 126 0.86 -5.58 -4.83
N ASN A 127 1.35 -6.25 -5.90
CA ASN A 127 2.31 -7.34 -5.75
C ASN A 127 3.63 -6.85 -5.16
N PHE A 128 4.16 -5.72 -5.63
CA PHE A 128 5.35 -5.08 -5.07
C PHE A 128 5.16 -4.72 -3.59
N GLN A 129 4.05 -4.05 -3.25
CA GLN A 129 3.71 -3.66 -1.88
C GLN A 129 3.64 -4.87 -0.95
N GLN A 130 2.92 -5.93 -1.36
CA GLN A 130 2.82 -7.16 -0.58
C GLN A 130 4.16 -7.88 -0.42
N GLY A 131 4.98 -7.90 -1.48
CA GLY A 131 6.33 -8.45 -1.43
C GLY A 131 7.19 -7.74 -0.38
N MET A 132 7.20 -6.42 -0.40
CA MET A 132 7.93 -5.61 0.58
C MET A 132 7.41 -5.85 2.00
N PHE A 133 6.10 -5.84 2.21
CA PHE A 133 5.51 -6.04 3.53
C PHE A 133 5.75 -7.45 4.08
N ALA A 134 5.88 -8.46 3.22
CA ALA A 134 6.32 -9.79 3.64
C ALA A 134 7.75 -9.76 4.22
N ALA A 135 8.67 -9.02 3.60
CA ALA A 135 10.03 -8.83 4.12
C ALA A 135 10.03 -8.05 5.45
N LEU A 136 9.28 -6.94 5.52
CA LEU A 136 9.12 -6.14 6.74
C LEU A 136 8.56 -6.99 7.89
N GLY A 137 7.46 -7.70 7.66
CA GLY A 137 6.83 -8.57 8.66
C GLY A 137 7.76 -9.69 9.11
N ARG A 138 8.50 -10.32 8.20
CA ARG A 138 9.48 -11.36 8.57
C ARG A 138 10.60 -10.80 9.45
N PHE A 139 11.10 -9.62 9.13
CA PHE A 139 12.11 -8.94 9.95
C PHE A 139 11.54 -8.53 11.31
N THR A 140 10.32 -7.99 11.39
CA THR A 140 9.68 -7.64 12.67
C THR A 140 9.46 -8.86 13.56
N ILE A 141 9.15 -10.03 12.99
CA ILE A 141 9.09 -11.29 13.76
C ILE A 141 10.48 -11.66 14.31
N GLU A 142 11.53 -11.50 13.51
CA GLU A 142 12.89 -11.77 13.96
C GLU A 142 13.36 -10.78 15.04
N LEU A 143 12.95 -9.51 14.93
CA LEU A 143 13.13 -8.52 15.99
C LEU A 143 12.43 -8.97 17.27
N LEU A 144 11.16 -9.38 17.18
CA LEU A 144 10.39 -9.88 18.33
C LEU A 144 11.07 -11.09 18.98
N ASP A 145 11.59 -12.01 18.17
CA ASP A 145 12.08 -13.29 18.64
C ASP A 145 13.51 -13.24 19.20
N GLN A 146 14.41 -12.49 18.57
CA GLN A 146 15.84 -12.46 18.93
C GLN A 146 16.33 -11.07 19.33
N VAL A 147 16.19 -10.08 18.46
CA VAL A 147 16.92 -8.78 18.59
C VAL A 147 16.33 -7.91 19.71
N GLY A 148 15.02 -7.97 19.92
CA GLY A 148 14.29 -7.20 20.91
C GLY A 148 14.40 -7.73 22.34
N ARG A 149 15.26 -8.75 22.57
CA ARG A 149 15.35 -9.47 23.83
C ARG A 149 16.80 -9.62 24.30
N THR A 150 17.04 -9.39 25.59
CA THR A 150 18.36 -9.64 26.21
C THR A 150 18.68 -11.14 26.35
N ARG A 151 17.63 -11.97 26.53
CA ARG A 151 17.71 -13.43 26.59
C ARG A 151 16.50 -14.01 25.88
N GLY A 152 16.64 -15.16 25.22
CA GLY A 152 15.54 -15.81 24.49
C GLY A 152 14.31 -16.17 25.35
N SER A 153 14.45 -16.20 26.69
CA SER A 153 13.36 -16.40 27.64
C SER A 153 12.78 -15.10 28.23
N SER A 154 13.26 -13.93 27.82
CA SER A 154 12.73 -12.64 28.26
C SER A 154 11.34 -12.40 27.67
N GLN A 155 10.53 -11.59 28.37
CA GLN A 155 9.21 -11.20 27.88
C GLN A 155 9.32 -10.54 26.50
N ALA A 156 8.35 -10.85 25.62
CA ALA A 156 8.17 -10.15 24.36
C ALA A 156 7.98 -8.64 24.58
N ASP A 157 8.60 -7.82 23.75
CA ASP A 157 8.23 -6.41 23.70
C ASP A 157 6.81 -6.27 23.12
N PRO A 158 5.88 -5.58 23.81
CA PRO A 158 4.48 -5.52 23.41
C PRO A 158 4.24 -4.77 22.10
N ASP A 159 5.13 -3.83 21.75
CA ASP A 159 5.04 -3.10 20.48
C ASP A 159 5.53 -3.98 19.33
N LEU A 160 6.60 -4.77 19.53
CA LEU A 160 7.02 -5.75 18.53
C LEU A 160 5.99 -6.86 18.34
N GLU A 161 5.33 -7.33 19.40
CA GLU A 161 4.23 -8.31 19.30
C GLU A 161 3.07 -7.74 18.48
N THR A 162 2.70 -6.48 18.76
CA THR A 162 1.68 -5.77 17.99
C THR A 162 2.10 -5.62 16.53
N ALA A 163 3.29 -5.09 16.26
CA ALA A 163 3.79 -4.85 14.91
C ALA A 163 3.86 -6.15 14.09
N ALA A 164 4.42 -7.22 14.65
CA ALA A 164 4.51 -8.53 14.00
C ALA A 164 3.12 -9.10 13.68
N GLY A 165 2.18 -9.01 14.63
CA GLY A 165 0.81 -9.48 14.41
C GLY A 165 0.09 -8.70 13.30
N ARG A 166 0.26 -7.38 13.28
CA ARG A 166 -0.40 -6.48 12.32
C ARG A 166 0.19 -6.55 10.92
N LEU A 167 1.51 -6.71 10.77
CA LEU A 167 2.15 -6.90 9.46
C LEU A 167 1.81 -8.25 8.81
N LYS A 168 1.43 -9.26 9.59
CA LYS A 168 0.92 -10.54 9.08
C LYS A 168 -0.53 -10.49 8.63
N TYR A 169 -1.25 -9.40 8.89
CA TYR A 169 -2.64 -9.27 8.48
C TYR A 169 -2.73 -9.27 6.94
N PRO A 170 -3.74 -9.93 6.35
CA PRO A 170 -3.89 -9.98 4.89
C PRO A 170 -3.93 -8.57 4.27
N GLY A 171 -3.29 -8.41 3.12
CA GLY A 171 -3.16 -7.11 2.45
C GLY A 171 -4.38 -6.70 1.62
N ASP A 172 -5.39 -7.56 1.49
CA ASP A 172 -6.51 -7.45 0.56
C ASP A 172 -7.86 -7.18 1.26
N VAL A 173 -7.85 -6.86 2.55
CA VAL A 173 -9.08 -6.65 3.32
C VAL A 173 -9.52 -5.19 3.27
N TRP A 174 -10.62 -4.95 2.55
CA TRP A 174 -11.27 -3.65 2.49
C TRP A 174 -12.24 -3.44 3.67
N ILE A 175 -12.49 -2.18 4.04
CA ILE A 175 -13.35 -1.82 5.17
C ILE A 175 -14.77 -2.41 5.07
N TYR A 176 -15.32 -2.58 3.87
CA TYR A 176 -16.62 -3.24 3.63
C TYR A 176 -16.49 -4.54 2.83
N ASP A 177 -15.56 -5.42 3.21
CA ASP A 177 -15.46 -6.73 2.57
C ASP A 177 -16.64 -7.66 2.93
N ILE A 178 -17.64 -7.70 2.03
CA ILE A 178 -18.85 -8.53 2.13
C ILE A 178 -18.53 -10.04 2.17
N LYS A 179 -17.35 -10.47 1.68
CA LYS A 179 -16.94 -11.88 1.77
C LYS A 179 -16.62 -12.28 3.21
N THR A 180 -16.10 -11.34 4.00
CA THR A 180 -15.68 -11.58 5.38
C THR A 180 -16.75 -11.14 6.40
N SER A 181 -17.45 -10.03 6.16
CA SER A 181 -18.45 -9.49 7.09
C SER A 181 -19.42 -8.51 6.41
N LEU A 182 -20.69 -8.50 6.84
CA LEU A 182 -21.67 -7.48 6.45
C LEU A 182 -21.52 -6.15 7.22
N LEU A 183 -20.67 -6.13 8.26
CA LEU A 183 -20.32 -4.96 9.06
C LEU A 183 -18.90 -4.47 8.74
N PRO A 184 -18.60 -3.17 8.91
CA PRO A 184 -17.25 -2.64 8.68
C PRO A 184 -16.19 -3.38 9.49
N VAL A 185 -15.12 -3.81 8.82
CA VAL A 185 -13.94 -4.43 9.45
C VAL A 185 -12.76 -3.46 9.49
N SER A 186 -11.73 -3.79 10.26
CA SER A 186 -10.49 -3.01 10.22
C SER A 186 -9.75 -3.33 8.93
N SER A 187 -9.59 -2.33 8.06
CA SER A 187 -8.93 -2.50 6.77
C SER A 187 -7.44 -2.81 6.93
N SER A 188 -6.82 -3.40 5.90
CA SER A 188 -5.38 -3.71 5.88
C SER A 188 -4.51 -2.49 6.22
N GLU A 189 -4.84 -1.31 5.69
CA GLU A 189 -4.16 -0.04 5.97
C GLU A 189 -4.27 0.35 7.44
N SER A 190 -5.45 0.15 8.06
CA SER A 190 -5.62 0.41 9.48
C SER A 190 -4.71 -0.49 10.33
N GLN A 191 -4.53 -1.75 9.93
CA GLN A 191 -3.65 -2.69 10.60
C GLN A 191 -2.19 -2.27 10.44
N TYR A 192 -1.78 -1.93 9.21
CA TYR A 192 -0.42 -1.49 8.90
C TYR A 192 -0.05 -0.16 9.56
N ARG A 193 -0.97 0.81 9.63
CA ARG A 193 -0.77 2.04 10.42
C ARG A 193 -0.58 1.75 11.91
N ALA A 194 -1.24 0.72 12.44
CA ALA A 194 -1.01 0.28 13.82
C ALA A 194 0.37 -0.34 13.99
N ALA A 195 0.84 -1.14 13.03
CA ALA A 195 2.20 -1.67 13.02
C ALA A 195 3.25 -0.56 12.97
N MET A 196 3.07 0.44 12.10
CA MET A 196 3.93 1.61 11.97
C MET A 196 4.11 2.32 13.31
N ARG A 197 3.01 2.69 13.97
CA ARG A 197 3.04 3.36 15.29
C ARG A 197 3.73 2.52 16.37
N ALA A 198 3.52 1.20 16.34
CA ALA A 198 4.20 0.30 17.27
C ALA A 198 5.71 0.25 17.01
N MET A 199 6.15 0.19 15.74
CA MET A 199 7.57 0.27 15.39
C MET A 199 8.19 1.62 15.82
N GLU A 200 7.50 2.74 15.63
CA GLU A 200 7.94 4.06 16.09
C GLU A 200 8.09 4.12 17.62
N SER A 201 7.06 3.66 18.35
CA SER A 201 7.07 3.57 19.81
C SER A 201 8.24 2.71 20.32
N TYR A 202 8.42 1.54 19.73
CA TYR A 202 9.55 0.65 20.04
C TYR A 202 10.90 1.36 19.80
N ASN A 203 11.06 2.07 18.69
CA ASN A 203 12.32 2.76 18.38
C ASN A 203 12.61 3.91 19.37
N GLN A 204 11.59 4.66 19.76
CA GLN A 204 11.70 5.69 20.80
C GLN A 204 12.10 5.08 22.14
N ARG A 205 11.54 3.92 22.50
CA ARG A 205 11.93 3.20 23.73
C ARG A 205 13.34 2.64 23.68
N ILE A 206 13.85 2.24 22.51
CA ILE A 206 15.28 1.88 22.37
C ILE A 206 16.15 3.08 22.74
N ALA A 207 15.81 4.26 22.23
CA ALA A 207 16.58 5.48 22.47
C ALA A 207 16.52 5.96 23.93
N SER A 208 15.38 5.79 24.62
CA SER A 208 15.25 6.10 26.05
C SER A 208 15.85 5.04 26.98
N GLY A 209 16.19 3.87 26.44
CA GLY A 209 16.69 2.72 27.22
C GLY A 209 15.59 1.87 27.87
N ASP A 210 14.32 2.10 27.54
CA ASP A 210 13.16 1.36 28.04
C ASP A 210 12.88 0.07 27.23
N ALA A 211 13.46 -0.06 26.04
CA ALA A 211 13.42 -1.26 25.22
C ALA A 211 14.82 -1.69 24.78
N VAL A 212 14.98 -2.98 24.51
CA VAL A 212 16.27 -3.57 24.15
C VAL A 212 16.34 -3.74 22.64
N PHE A 213 17.47 -3.36 22.05
CA PHE A 213 17.88 -3.75 20.71
C PHE A 213 19.30 -4.31 20.80
N GLU A 214 19.39 -5.63 20.79
CA GLU A 214 20.62 -6.36 21.12
C GLU A 214 21.53 -6.49 19.89
N ARG A 215 22.62 -5.71 19.88
CA ARG A 215 23.58 -5.58 18.77
C ARG A 215 24.70 -6.62 18.82
N ARG A 216 24.33 -7.89 18.97
CA ARG A 216 25.28 -9.02 19.07
C ARG A 216 25.44 -9.76 17.75
N ALA A 217 26.63 -10.32 17.54
CA ALA A 217 26.97 -11.06 16.32
C ALA A 217 26.07 -12.28 16.08
N ASP A 218 25.68 -13.01 17.14
CA ASP A 218 24.78 -14.16 17.04
C ASP A 218 23.36 -13.76 16.65
N ASN A 219 22.83 -12.66 17.19
CA ASN A 219 21.52 -12.15 16.78
C ASN A 219 21.51 -11.69 15.33
N LEU A 220 22.57 -10.97 14.91
CA LEU A 220 22.74 -10.59 13.50
C LEU A 220 22.78 -11.82 12.61
N GLN A 221 23.58 -12.81 12.97
CA GLN A 221 23.71 -14.05 12.22
C GLN A 221 22.35 -14.75 12.01
N VAL A 222 21.58 -14.96 13.08
CA VAL A 222 20.25 -15.59 12.97
C VAL A 222 19.33 -14.76 12.08
N THR A 223 19.39 -13.43 12.19
CA THR A 223 18.65 -12.52 11.31
C THR A 223 19.02 -12.73 9.84
N LEU A 224 20.32 -12.74 9.50
CA LEU A 224 20.78 -12.97 8.14
C LEU A 224 20.39 -14.36 7.62
N ASP A 225 20.43 -15.39 8.47
CA ASP A 225 20.00 -16.75 8.11
C ASP A 225 18.51 -16.81 7.77
N ARG A 226 17.65 -16.07 8.50
CA ARG A 226 16.22 -15.95 8.17
C ARG A 226 16.00 -15.24 6.85
N VAL A 227 16.70 -14.14 6.60
CA VAL A 227 16.61 -13.42 5.32
C VAL A 227 17.07 -14.32 4.18
N ALA A 228 18.21 -15.01 4.31
CA ALA A 228 18.73 -15.93 3.31
C ALA A 228 17.79 -17.13 3.05
N SER A 229 17.05 -17.57 4.08
CA SER A 229 16.02 -18.60 3.93
C SER A 229 14.83 -18.08 3.12
N ASP A 230 14.35 -16.87 3.41
CA ASP A 230 13.20 -16.29 2.71
C ASP A 230 13.51 -15.97 1.25
N LEU A 231 14.69 -15.40 0.96
CA LEU A 231 15.19 -15.22 -0.41
C LEU A 231 15.37 -16.56 -1.15
N GLY A 232 15.70 -17.63 -0.41
CA GLY A 232 15.73 -18.99 -0.95
C GLY A 232 14.36 -19.48 -1.40
N SER A 233 13.31 -19.21 -0.62
CA SER A 233 11.93 -19.52 -0.99
C SER A 233 11.46 -18.71 -2.21
N ALA A 234 11.79 -17.41 -2.26
CA ALA A 234 11.50 -16.55 -3.42
C ALA A 234 12.21 -17.06 -4.69
N SER A 235 13.47 -17.47 -4.58
CA SER A 235 14.21 -18.08 -5.69
C SER A 235 13.58 -19.39 -6.17
N ALA A 236 13.06 -20.22 -5.26
CA ALA A 236 12.37 -21.46 -5.64
C ALA A 236 11.04 -21.19 -6.36
N GLN A 237 10.32 -20.13 -5.97
CA GLN A 237 9.11 -19.71 -6.67
C GLN A 237 9.40 -19.25 -8.11
N ILE A 238 10.48 -18.49 -8.30
CA ILE A 238 10.97 -18.11 -9.64
C ILE A 238 11.32 -19.35 -10.46
N ASP A 239 12.12 -20.26 -9.90
CA ASP A 239 12.55 -21.48 -10.58
C ASP A 239 11.35 -22.32 -11.03
N GLN A 240 10.38 -22.54 -10.14
CA GLN A 240 9.14 -23.24 -10.46
C GLN A 240 8.37 -22.54 -11.58
N ARG A 241 8.24 -21.21 -11.55
CA ARG A 241 7.52 -20.45 -12.58
C ARG A 241 8.22 -20.53 -13.95
N VAL A 242 9.54 -20.49 -13.97
CA VAL A 242 10.35 -20.68 -15.18
C VAL A 242 10.08 -22.07 -15.76
N HIS A 243 10.07 -23.12 -14.94
CA HIS A 243 9.78 -24.48 -15.42
C HIS A 243 8.33 -24.65 -15.93
N ASP A 244 7.34 -24.08 -15.24
CA ASP A 244 5.92 -24.34 -15.51
C ASP A 244 5.32 -23.50 -16.64
N GLY A 245 6.01 -22.44 -17.11
CA GLY A 245 5.46 -21.61 -18.20
C GLY A 245 6.44 -20.68 -18.86
N ALA A 246 7.70 -21.10 -18.97
CA ALA A 246 8.61 -20.50 -19.93
C ALA A 246 8.00 -20.51 -21.34
N GLY A 247 8.20 -19.42 -22.09
CA GLY A 247 7.80 -19.30 -23.49
C GLY A 247 6.35 -18.90 -23.73
N SER A 248 5.54 -18.68 -22.68
CA SER A 248 4.19 -18.12 -22.87
C SER A 248 4.23 -16.67 -23.35
N VAL A 249 3.42 -16.35 -24.36
CA VAL A 249 3.30 -14.99 -24.92
C VAL A 249 2.55 -14.05 -23.97
N PHE A 250 1.59 -14.60 -23.21
CA PHE A 250 0.81 -13.89 -22.20
C PHE A 250 0.97 -14.60 -20.86
N ASP A 251 1.62 -13.94 -19.91
CA ASP A 251 1.98 -14.54 -18.63
C ASP A 251 1.87 -13.51 -17.50
N PHE A 252 0.64 -13.29 -17.06
CA PHE A 252 0.33 -12.38 -15.96
C PHE A 252 0.85 -12.91 -14.61
N VAL A 253 0.95 -14.23 -14.44
CA VAL A 253 1.46 -14.86 -13.21
C VAL A 253 2.95 -14.57 -13.02
N SER A 254 3.73 -14.54 -14.10
CA SER A 254 5.15 -14.15 -14.02
C SER A 254 5.32 -12.69 -13.61
N ASP A 255 4.42 -11.80 -14.03
CA ASP A 255 4.42 -10.40 -13.63
C ASP A 255 4.18 -10.28 -12.11
N ASP A 256 3.14 -10.96 -11.60
CA ASP A 256 2.82 -11.01 -10.17
C ASP A 256 4.03 -11.49 -9.32
N ILE A 257 4.65 -12.60 -9.72
CA ILE A 257 5.81 -13.17 -9.02
C ILE A 257 7.00 -12.21 -9.10
N PHE A 258 7.27 -11.64 -10.27
CA PHE A 258 8.38 -10.73 -10.45
C PHE A 258 8.28 -9.51 -9.53
N TYR A 259 7.11 -8.86 -9.47
CA TYR A 259 6.92 -7.69 -8.63
C TYR A 259 6.86 -8.04 -7.14
N ASN A 260 6.28 -9.20 -6.76
CA ASN A 260 6.36 -9.66 -5.37
C ASN A 260 7.80 -9.89 -4.91
N VAL A 261 8.60 -10.57 -5.73
CA VAL A 261 10.01 -10.80 -5.42
C VAL A 261 10.82 -9.50 -5.44
N LYS A 262 10.53 -8.59 -6.37
CA LYS A 262 11.16 -7.26 -6.45
C LYS A 262 10.90 -6.48 -5.16
N GLY A 263 9.64 -6.38 -4.71
CA GLY A 263 9.26 -5.69 -3.49
C GLY A 263 9.90 -6.30 -2.24
N ARG A 264 9.93 -7.64 -2.16
CA ARG A 264 10.58 -8.36 -1.06
C ARG A 264 12.08 -8.10 -0.99
N THR A 265 12.74 -8.13 -2.15
CA THR A 265 14.17 -7.86 -2.27
C THR A 265 14.49 -6.42 -1.93
N TYR A 266 13.65 -5.48 -2.37
CA TYR A 266 13.73 -4.07 -2.01
C TYR A 266 13.61 -3.88 -0.48
N GLY A 267 12.59 -4.47 0.16
CA GLY A 267 12.42 -4.40 1.61
C GLY A 267 13.65 -4.90 2.38
N TYR A 268 14.20 -6.06 1.97
CA TYR A 268 15.42 -6.59 2.60
C TYR A 268 16.66 -5.74 2.32
N TYR A 269 16.81 -5.20 1.12
CA TYR A 269 17.90 -4.27 0.81
C TYR A 269 17.86 -3.06 1.74
N MET A 270 16.70 -2.44 1.91
CA MET A 270 16.54 -1.27 2.79
C MET A 270 16.83 -1.63 4.25
N ILE A 271 16.30 -2.75 4.76
CA ILE A 271 16.56 -3.21 6.12
C ILE A 271 18.06 -3.50 6.33
N LEU A 272 18.69 -4.25 5.42
CA LEU A 272 20.10 -4.64 5.55
C LEU A 272 21.04 -3.44 5.39
N ARG A 273 20.69 -2.46 4.56
CA ARG A 273 21.45 -1.21 4.48
C ARG A 273 21.49 -0.50 5.84
N GLU A 274 20.36 -0.41 6.52
CA GLU A 274 20.30 0.21 7.85
C GLU A 274 20.88 -0.66 8.98
N LEU A 275 20.74 -1.99 8.88
CA LEU A 275 21.41 -2.90 9.82
C LEU A 275 22.93 -2.78 9.74
N GLN A 276 23.49 -2.36 8.59
CA GLN A 276 24.93 -2.06 8.50
C GLN A 276 25.34 -0.97 9.48
N VAL A 277 24.50 0.04 9.65
CA VAL A 277 24.72 1.15 10.58
C VAL A 277 24.50 0.67 12.01
N ASP A 278 23.41 -0.04 12.27
CA ASP A 278 23.08 -0.53 13.61
C ASP A 278 24.12 -1.53 14.16
N TYR A 279 24.75 -2.31 13.29
CA TYR A 279 25.77 -3.30 13.61
C TYR A 279 27.18 -2.90 13.17
N ALA A 280 27.44 -1.61 12.92
CA ALA A 280 28.72 -1.13 12.38
C ALA A 280 29.94 -1.66 13.16
N LYS A 281 29.84 -1.73 14.49
CA LYS A 281 30.89 -2.29 15.35
C LYS A 281 31.15 -3.77 15.06
N VAL A 282 30.11 -4.61 15.03
CA VAL A 282 30.23 -6.05 14.77
C VAL A 282 30.79 -6.29 13.36
N ILE A 283 30.32 -5.53 12.38
CA ILE A 283 30.77 -5.63 10.99
C ILE A 283 32.24 -5.27 10.87
N ALA A 284 32.69 -4.20 11.53
CA ALA A 284 34.10 -3.79 11.54
C ALA A 284 35.00 -4.78 12.26
N GLU A 285 34.59 -5.28 13.43
CA GLU A 285 35.37 -6.26 14.22
C GLU A 285 35.59 -7.58 13.49
N ARG A 286 34.65 -7.96 12.61
CA ARG A 286 34.70 -9.21 11.82
C ARG A 286 35.18 -9.01 10.38
N ASP A 287 35.62 -7.81 10.01
CA ASP A 287 36.07 -7.44 8.66
C ASP A 287 35.05 -7.79 7.56
N LEU A 288 33.76 -7.59 7.86
CA LEU A 288 32.64 -7.95 7.00
C LEU A 288 32.28 -6.88 5.96
N GLY A 289 32.90 -5.69 6.03
CA GLY A 289 32.53 -4.53 5.22
C GLY A 289 32.46 -4.82 3.71
N PRO A 290 33.51 -5.36 3.08
CA PRO A 290 33.52 -5.64 1.64
C PRO A 290 32.43 -6.63 1.21
N ILE A 291 32.24 -7.72 1.96
CA ILE A 291 31.23 -8.73 1.60
C ILE A 291 29.81 -8.24 1.86
N TRP A 292 29.60 -7.45 2.90
CA TRP A 292 28.32 -6.78 3.17
C TRP A 292 27.93 -5.88 1.99
N GLN A 293 28.89 -5.09 1.47
CA GLN A 293 28.62 -4.24 0.33
C GLN A 293 28.26 -5.06 -0.92
N HIS A 294 29.01 -6.12 -1.23
CA HIS A 294 28.70 -6.96 -2.37
C HIS A 294 27.32 -7.65 -2.27
N MET A 295 26.88 -7.98 -1.05
CA MET A 295 25.54 -8.47 -0.76
C MET A 295 24.48 -7.40 -1.05
N LEU A 296 24.67 -6.18 -0.55
CA LEU A 296 23.78 -5.05 -0.82
C LEU A 296 23.72 -4.73 -2.31
N ASP A 297 24.83 -4.78 -3.03
CA ASP A 297 24.87 -4.53 -4.48
C ASP A 297 24.03 -5.56 -5.26
N SER A 298 24.11 -6.84 -4.87
CA SER A 298 23.31 -7.90 -5.50
C SER A 298 21.80 -7.74 -5.21
N LEU A 299 21.44 -7.37 -3.98
CA LEU A 299 20.05 -7.08 -3.62
C LEU A 299 19.56 -5.83 -4.36
N ARG A 300 20.36 -4.76 -4.42
CA ARG A 300 20.04 -3.54 -5.17
C ARG A 300 19.79 -3.86 -6.63
N ALA A 301 20.65 -4.66 -7.26
CA ALA A 301 20.51 -5.05 -8.66
C ALA A 301 19.17 -5.77 -8.94
N ALA A 302 18.71 -6.65 -8.03
CA ALA A 302 17.39 -7.28 -8.14
C ALA A 302 16.23 -6.33 -7.86
N ALA A 303 16.38 -5.45 -6.86
CA ALA A 303 15.34 -4.53 -6.41
C ALA A 303 15.01 -3.44 -7.45
N ILE A 304 15.99 -3.02 -8.27
CA ILE A 304 15.82 -1.94 -9.25
C ILE A 304 15.48 -2.43 -10.67
N LEU A 305 15.28 -3.74 -10.90
CA LEU A 305 14.89 -4.24 -12.21
C LEU A 305 13.55 -3.65 -12.64
N SER A 306 13.51 -2.93 -13.77
CA SER A 306 12.32 -2.21 -14.24
C SER A 306 12.02 -2.49 -15.72
N PRO A 307 11.67 -3.74 -16.10
CA PRO A 307 11.30 -4.05 -17.47
C PRO A 307 9.98 -3.37 -17.83
N LEU A 308 9.85 -2.88 -19.07
CA LEU A 308 8.58 -2.33 -19.56
C LEU A 308 7.47 -3.38 -19.59
N ILE A 309 7.84 -4.63 -19.86
CA ILE A 309 6.95 -5.80 -19.87
C ILE A 309 7.73 -6.95 -19.26
N VAL A 310 7.21 -7.55 -18.19
CA VAL A 310 7.80 -8.76 -17.63
C VAL A 310 7.60 -9.93 -18.60
N ARG A 311 8.66 -10.70 -18.76
CA ARG A 311 8.75 -11.82 -19.70
C ARG A 311 9.44 -12.98 -19.00
N ASN A 312 8.90 -14.16 -19.23
CA ASN A 312 9.43 -15.43 -18.76
C ASN A 312 9.79 -16.28 -19.99
N GLY A 313 10.82 -15.85 -20.72
CA GLY A 313 11.38 -16.63 -21.82
C GLY A 313 12.03 -17.93 -21.32
N GLU A 314 12.17 -18.91 -22.20
CA GLU A 314 13.01 -20.08 -21.96
C GLU A 314 14.46 -19.66 -21.67
N PRO A 315 15.21 -20.40 -20.82
CA PRO A 315 16.59 -20.06 -20.47
C PRO A 315 17.52 -19.86 -21.67
N ASP A 316 17.31 -20.59 -22.77
CA ASP A 316 18.08 -20.56 -24.02
C ASP A 316 17.34 -19.85 -25.17
N SER A 317 16.28 -19.09 -24.85
CA SER A 317 15.50 -18.39 -25.87
C SER A 317 16.33 -17.37 -26.63
N LEU A 318 16.26 -17.43 -27.97
CA LEU A 318 16.93 -16.47 -28.86
C LEU A 318 16.21 -15.13 -28.97
N VAL A 319 14.91 -15.09 -28.67
CA VAL A 319 14.03 -13.96 -29.02
C VAL A 319 13.20 -13.44 -27.85
N MET A 320 13.10 -14.17 -26.74
CA MET A 320 12.35 -13.74 -25.55
C MET A 320 13.28 -13.69 -24.33
N PRO A 321 13.52 -12.51 -23.74
CA PRO A 321 14.28 -12.44 -22.49
C PRO A 321 13.51 -13.09 -21.33
N SER A 322 14.26 -13.58 -20.33
CA SER A 322 13.69 -14.05 -19.07
C SER A 322 14.09 -13.14 -17.93
N HIS A 323 13.18 -12.25 -17.55
CA HIS A 323 13.39 -11.32 -16.43
C HIS A 323 13.38 -12.06 -15.09
N LEU A 324 12.59 -13.14 -15.00
CA LEU A 324 12.56 -14.03 -13.84
C LEU A 324 13.93 -14.68 -13.60
N LEU A 325 14.58 -15.20 -14.66
CA LEU A 325 15.93 -15.75 -14.54
C LEU A 325 16.97 -14.69 -14.16
N ALA A 326 16.87 -13.48 -14.75
CA ALA A 326 17.76 -12.38 -14.37
C ALA A 326 17.60 -12.01 -12.88
N GLN A 327 16.37 -11.91 -12.39
CA GLN A 327 16.08 -11.66 -10.97
C GLN A 327 16.56 -12.82 -10.07
N GLY A 328 16.33 -14.07 -10.50
CA GLY A 328 16.78 -15.27 -9.80
C GLY A 328 18.31 -15.35 -9.66
N PHE A 329 19.07 -14.93 -10.69
CA PHE A 329 20.53 -14.85 -10.63
C PHE A 329 21.01 -13.91 -9.51
N TYR A 330 20.45 -12.70 -9.44
CA TYR A 330 20.82 -11.73 -8.40
C TYR A 330 20.41 -12.19 -7.00
N LEU A 331 19.24 -12.83 -6.86
CA LEU A 331 18.82 -13.46 -5.60
C LEU A 331 19.78 -14.55 -5.14
N LEU A 332 20.21 -15.44 -6.05
CA LEU A 332 21.16 -16.50 -5.73
C LEU A 332 22.51 -15.92 -5.27
N ARG A 333 22.98 -14.86 -5.94
CA ARG A 333 24.21 -14.15 -5.57
C ARG A 333 24.08 -13.51 -4.18
N ALA A 334 23.02 -12.74 -3.94
CA ALA A 334 22.74 -12.11 -2.66
C ALA A 334 22.64 -13.13 -1.52
N ARG A 335 21.92 -14.23 -1.73
CA ARG A 335 21.78 -15.32 -0.74
C ARG A 335 23.10 -16.01 -0.41
N THR A 336 23.94 -16.22 -1.41
CA THR A 336 25.29 -16.80 -1.21
C THR A 336 26.12 -15.88 -0.32
N GLN A 337 26.13 -14.58 -0.63
CA GLN A 337 26.89 -13.58 0.13
C GLN A 337 26.34 -13.40 1.56
N LEU A 338 25.01 -13.38 1.74
CA LEU A 338 24.36 -13.40 3.05
C LEU A 338 24.84 -14.57 3.92
N ARG A 339 24.86 -15.78 3.34
CA ARG A 339 25.32 -16.99 4.05
C ARG A 339 26.81 -16.93 4.37
N GLU A 340 27.61 -16.35 3.50
CA GLU A 340 29.04 -16.17 3.77
C GLU A 340 29.26 -15.19 4.94
N VAL A 341 28.54 -14.06 4.98
CA VAL A 341 28.54 -13.13 6.13
C VAL A 341 28.14 -13.86 7.42
N SER A 342 27.01 -14.58 7.38
CA SER A 342 26.52 -15.40 8.50
C SER A 342 27.57 -16.40 9.00
N ASN A 343 28.23 -17.12 8.08
CA ASN A 343 29.27 -18.08 8.43
C ASN A 343 30.52 -17.45 9.06
N VAL A 344 30.86 -16.21 8.72
CA VAL A 344 31.96 -15.48 9.37
C VAL A 344 31.56 -15.04 10.79
N LEU A 345 30.31 -14.62 10.99
CA LEU A 345 29.80 -14.25 12.32
C LEU A 345 29.81 -15.43 13.32
N LEU A 346 29.67 -16.66 12.82
CA LEU A 346 29.74 -17.89 13.62
C LEU A 346 31.14 -18.23 14.17
N LYS A 347 32.20 -17.76 13.52
CA LYS A 347 33.60 -18.14 13.84
C LYS A 347 34.22 -17.25 14.93
#